data_AF-A0A6L8HX31-F1
#
_entry.id   AF-A0A6L8HX31-F1
#
_cell.length_a   1.000
_cell.length_b   1.000
_cell.length_c   1.000
_cell.angle_alpha   90.00
_cell.angle_beta   90.00
_cell.angle_gamma   90.00
#
_symmetry.space_group_name_H-M   'P 1'
#
loop_
_entity.id
_entity.type
_entity.pdbx_description
1 polymer ?
#
loop_
_entity_poly.entity_id
_entity_poly.type
_entity_poly.pdbx_seq_one_letter_code
_entity_poly.pdbx_strand_id
1 'polypeptide(L)'
;RGDWAAAAGLRAAGGRKGREDELEAGLAAWCRERTAEEAQEALQGAGVPAHLVATMADIENDPQLAARGHFWETDHPVIGPLRYDGAAYLLSETRAGPRNPAPLLGQHTEQVFRDVLGYSEEELAELVASGALE
;
A
#
# COMPACT_ATOMS: atom_id res chain seq x y z
N ARG A 1 31.64 -3.24 -16.95
CA ARG A 1 32.32 -4.55 -16.81
C ARG A 1 32.22 -5.33 -18.12
N GLY A 2 33.05 -4.98 -19.11
CA GLY A 2 33.07 -5.69 -20.41
C GLY A 2 33.65 -7.09 -20.30
N ASP A 3 34.52 -7.31 -19.32
CA ASP A 3 35.05 -8.59 -18.87
C ASP A 3 33.95 -9.60 -18.52
N TRP A 4 32.96 -9.18 -17.74
CA TRP A 4 31.84 -10.05 -17.35
C TRP A 4 30.89 -10.34 -18.50
N ALA A 5 30.61 -9.36 -19.36
CA ALA A 5 29.78 -9.56 -20.55
C ALA A 5 30.41 -10.57 -21.54
N ALA A 6 31.74 -10.61 -21.62
CA ALA A 6 32.47 -11.53 -22.49
C ALA A 6 32.65 -12.94 -21.91
N ALA A 7 32.54 -13.11 -20.59
CA ALA A 7 32.80 -14.38 -19.92
C ALA A 7 31.75 -15.45 -20.28
N ALA A 8 32.15 -16.48 -21.03
CA ALA A 8 31.25 -17.56 -21.46
C ALA A 8 30.54 -18.25 -20.28
N GLY A 9 31.24 -18.43 -19.15
CA GLY A 9 30.68 -19.02 -17.93
C GLY A 9 29.56 -18.20 -17.29
N LEU A 10 29.42 -16.90 -17.58
CA LEU A 10 28.36 -16.06 -17.03
C LEU A 10 27.11 -15.98 -17.93
N ARG A 11 27.13 -16.60 -19.11
CA ARG A 11 25.98 -16.60 -20.03
C ARG A 11 24.79 -17.38 -19.49
N ALA A 12 25.03 -18.48 -18.79
CA ALA A 12 23.99 -19.33 -18.20
C ALA A 12 23.79 -19.04 -16.71
N ALA A 13 22.57 -19.25 -16.22
CA ALA A 13 22.22 -19.02 -14.81
C ALA A 13 23.09 -19.85 -13.84
N GLY A 14 23.33 -21.12 -14.15
CA GLY A 14 24.17 -21.99 -13.30
C GLY A 14 25.60 -21.49 -13.13
N GLY A 15 26.21 -20.96 -14.19
CA GLY A 15 27.57 -20.42 -14.11
C GLY A 15 27.65 -19.07 -13.40
N ARG A 16 26.58 -18.27 -13.41
CA ARG A 16 26.45 -17.11 -12.52
C ARG A 16 26.31 -17.52 -11.06
N LYS A 17 25.47 -18.52 -10.78
CA LYS A 17 25.26 -19.03 -9.41
C LYS A 17 26.53 -19.62 -8.80
N GLY A 18 27.36 -20.32 -9.59
CA GLY A 18 28.65 -20.82 -9.13
C GLY A 18 29.70 -19.74 -8.84
N ARG A 19 29.45 -18.48 -9.21
CA ARG A 19 30.32 -17.31 -8.98
C ARG A 19 29.58 -16.19 -8.25
N GLU A 20 28.52 -16.52 -7.53
CA GLU A 20 27.61 -15.55 -6.88
C GLU A 20 28.38 -14.54 -6.02
N ASP A 21 29.25 -15.01 -5.12
CA ASP A 21 30.03 -14.15 -4.22
C ASP A 21 30.85 -13.08 -4.99
N GLU A 22 31.47 -13.45 -6.11
CA GLU A 22 32.24 -12.53 -6.95
C GLU A 22 31.32 -11.48 -7.59
N LEU A 23 30.17 -11.93 -8.09
CA LEU A 23 29.18 -11.07 -8.75
C LEU A 23 28.55 -10.08 -7.75
N GLU A 24 28.17 -10.57 -6.57
CA GLU A 24 27.62 -9.75 -5.49
C GLU A 24 28.64 -8.73 -4.98
N ALA A 25 29.90 -9.13 -4.79
CA ALA A 25 30.95 -8.21 -4.37
C ALA A 25 31.16 -7.07 -5.39
N GLY A 26 31.12 -7.40 -6.69
CA GLY A 26 31.21 -6.39 -7.75
C GLY A 26 29.98 -5.49 -7.85
N LEU A 27 28.78 -6.03 -7.67
CA LEU A 27 27.55 -5.24 -7.61
C LEU A 27 27.55 -4.32 -6.39
N ALA A 28 27.93 -4.83 -5.22
CA ALA A 28 28.03 -4.03 -4.00
C ALA A 28 29.06 -2.90 -4.13
N ALA A 29 30.20 -3.15 -4.79
CA ALA A 29 31.18 -2.10 -5.09
C ALA A 29 30.59 -1.02 -5.99
N TRP A 30 29.84 -1.40 -7.02
CA TRP A 30 29.17 -0.46 -7.91
C TRP A 30 28.06 0.33 -7.19
N CYS A 31 27.26 -0.31 -6.33
CA CYS A 31 26.21 0.36 -5.57
C CYS A 31 26.76 1.36 -4.55
N ARG A 32 27.92 1.08 -3.92
CA ARG A 32 28.52 1.98 -2.90
C ARG A 32 28.90 3.36 -3.40
N GLU A 33 29.06 3.53 -4.70
CA GLU A 33 29.46 4.82 -5.31
C GLU A 33 28.24 5.70 -5.66
N ARG A 34 27.02 5.25 -5.36
CA ARG A 34 25.76 5.84 -5.83
C ARG A 34 24.73 5.85 -4.71
N THR A 35 23.77 6.76 -4.79
CA THR A 35 22.54 6.64 -3.97
C THR A 35 21.65 5.51 -4.52
N ALA A 36 20.62 5.12 -3.76
CA ALA A 36 19.69 4.08 -4.18
C ALA A 36 18.88 4.53 -5.41
N GLU A 37 18.53 5.82 -5.50
CA GLU A 37 17.83 6.46 -6.60
C GLU A 37 18.69 6.46 -7.87
N GLU A 38 19.95 6.89 -7.77
CA GLU A 38 20.90 6.88 -8.90
C GLU A 38 21.12 5.46 -9.42
N ALA A 39 21.26 4.49 -8.51
CA ALA A 39 21.41 3.09 -8.87
C ALA A 39 20.16 2.55 -9.59
N GLN A 40 18.97 2.86 -9.06
CA GLN A 40 17.69 2.51 -9.67
C GLN A 40 17.56 3.08 -11.08
N GLU A 41 17.77 4.38 -11.26
CA GLU A 41 17.64 5.04 -12.55
C GLU A 41 18.62 4.46 -13.58
N ALA A 42 19.88 4.25 -13.18
CA ALA A 42 20.89 3.67 -14.06
C ALA A 42 20.54 2.24 -14.50
N LEU A 43 20.05 1.40 -13.57
CA LEU A 43 19.67 0.02 -13.84
C LEU A 43 18.41 -0.05 -14.71
N GLN A 44 17.37 0.72 -14.38
CA GLN A 44 16.14 0.80 -15.16
C GLN A 44 16.40 1.35 -16.57
N GLY A 45 17.26 2.36 -16.71
CA GLY A 45 17.70 2.88 -18.00
C GLY A 45 18.41 1.85 -18.88
N ALA A 46 19.03 0.84 -18.26
CA ALA A 46 19.61 -0.32 -18.94
C ALA A 46 18.62 -1.49 -19.13
N GLY A 47 17.35 -1.32 -18.77
CA GLY A 47 16.30 -2.35 -18.85
C GLY A 47 16.36 -3.39 -17.73
N VAL A 48 17.12 -3.15 -16.67
CA VAL A 48 17.21 -4.04 -15.51
C VAL A 48 16.09 -3.69 -14.53
N PRO A 49 15.23 -4.66 -14.14
CA PRO A 49 14.21 -4.43 -13.12
C PRO A 49 14.89 -4.26 -11.75
N ALA A 50 14.99 -3.01 -11.30
CA ALA A 50 15.57 -2.64 -10.02
C ALA A 50 14.77 -1.48 -9.43
N HIS A 51 14.66 -1.46 -8.10
CA HIS A 51 14.02 -0.38 -7.36
C HIS A 51 14.73 -0.23 -6.02
N LEU A 52 14.78 0.99 -5.49
CA LEU A 52 15.22 1.23 -4.13
C LEU A 52 14.30 0.50 -3.12
N VAL A 53 14.84 0.19 -1.95
CA VAL A 53 14.05 -0.37 -0.84
C VAL A 53 13.34 0.78 -0.14
N ALA A 54 12.06 0.97 -0.44
CA ALA A 54 11.28 2.11 0.04
C ALA A 54 10.93 2.00 1.53
N THR A 55 11.10 3.10 2.25
CA THR A 55 10.60 3.28 3.62
C THR A 55 9.13 3.70 3.61
N MET A 56 8.50 3.72 4.80
CA MET A 56 7.12 4.23 4.91
C MET A 56 7.01 5.72 4.53
N ALA A 57 8.05 6.52 4.81
CA ALA A 57 8.08 7.92 4.40
C ALA A 57 8.18 8.06 2.87
N ASP A 58 8.92 7.17 2.21
CA ASP A 58 9.01 7.16 0.73
C ASP A 58 7.66 6.78 0.12
N ILE A 59 7.01 5.75 0.67
CA ILE A 59 5.67 5.30 0.27
C ILE A 59 4.64 6.43 0.39
N GLU A 60 4.69 7.21 1.47
CA GLU A 60 3.77 8.33 1.69
C GLU A 60 3.92 9.43 0.62
N ASN A 61 5.11 9.58 0.06
CA ASN A 61 5.45 10.58 -0.95
C ASN A 61 5.59 10.00 -2.36
N ASP A 62 5.22 8.73 -2.58
CA ASP A 62 5.42 8.04 -3.85
C ASP A 62 4.52 8.66 -4.96
N PRO A 63 5.10 9.15 -6.06
CA PRO A 63 4.34 9.80 -7.14
C PRO A 63 3.34 8.88 -7.82
N GLN A 64 3.62 7.58 -7.89
CA GLN A 64 2.74 6.61 -8.53
C GLN A 64 1.55 6.26 -7.63
N LEU A 65 1.75 6.14 -6.32
CA LEU A 65 0.66 5.99 -5.36
C LEU A 65 -0.22 7.25 -5.31
N ALA A 66 0.38 8.44 -5.38
CA ALA A 66 -0.35 9.70 -5.49
C ALA A 66 -1.17 9.78 -6.79
N ALA A 67 -0.58 9.44 -7.95
CA ALA A 67 -1.27 9.44 -9.24
C ALA A 67 -2.44 8.45 -9.28
N ARG A 68 -2.38 7.37 -8.49
CA ARG A 68 -3.46 6.39 -8.35
C ARG A 68 -4.53 6.78 -7.33
N GLY A 69 -4.34 7.87 -6.58
CA GLY A 69 -5.19 8.21 -5.45
C GLY A 69 -5.22 7.11 -4.40
N HIS A 70 -4.09 6.44 -4.17
CA HIS A 70 -4.03 5.29 -3.27
C HIS A 70 -4.37 5.69 -1.84
N PHE A 71 -3.82 6.80 -1.36
CA PHE A 71 -4.12 7.32 -0.04
C PHE A 71 -5.32 8.25 -0.10
N TRP A 72 -6.20 8.14 0.89
CA TRP A 72 -7.36 9.00 1.03
C TRP A 72 -7.42 9.57 2.44
N GLU A 73 -7.91 10.79 2.55
CA GLU A 73 -8.07 11.49 3.82
C GLU A 73 -9.52 11.40 4.29
N THR A 74 -9.68 11.27 5.61
CA THR A 74 -10.99 11.35 6.27
C THR A 74 -10.83 11.99 7.63
N ASP A 75 -11.89 12.67 8.07
CA ASP A 75 -11.98 13.20 9.42
C ASP A 75 -12.80 12.24 10.28
N HIS A 76 -12.16 11.53 11.20
CA HIS A 76 -12.84 10.62 12.11
C HIS A 76 -13.35 11.42 13.34
N PRO A 77 -14.63 11.31 13.74
CA PRO A 77 -15.22 12.16 14.78
C PRO A 77 -14.48 12.21 16.13
N VAL A 78 -13.69 11.18 16.44
CA VAL A 78 -12.91 11.08 17.69
C VAL A 78 -11.41 11.33 17.48
N ILE A 79 -10.85 10.94 16.33
CA ILE A 79 -9.39 10.93 16.13
C ILE A 79 -8.94 12.18 15.36
N GLY A 80 -9.86 12.81 14.62
CA GLY A 80 -9.58 13.93 13.73
C GLY A 80 -9.11 13.46 12.34
N PRO A 81 -8.38 14.31 11.60
CA PRO A 81 -7.92 14.01 10.25
C PRO A 81 -6.91 12.86 10.24
N LEU A 82 -7.17 11.88 9.39
CA LEU A 82 -6.34 10.70 9.20
C LEU A 82 -6.19 10.38 7.72
N ARG A 83 -5.03 9.82 7.37
CA ARG A 83 -4.73 9.32 6.03
C ARG A 83 -4.75 7.80 6.05
N TYR A 84 -5.52 7.20 5.15
CA TYR A 84 -5.73 5.76 5.07
C TYR A 84 -5.28 5.21 3.73
N ASP A 85 -4.85 3.95 3.75
CA ASP A 85 -4.70 3.15 2.54
C ASP A 85 -6.07 2.93 1.89
N GLY A 86 -6.13 3.18 0.59
CA GLY A 86 -7.29 2.93 -0.25
C GLY A 86 -7.28 1.51 -0.82
N ALA A 87 -8.16 1.27 -1.79
CA ALA A 87 -8.18 -0.01 -2.48
C ALA A 87 -6.87 -0.21 -3.28
N ALA A 88 -6.33 -1.42 -3.25
CA ALA A 88 -5.15 -1.79 -4.05
C ALA A 88 -5.43 -1.80 -5.57
N TYR A 89 -6.71 -1.84 -5.95
CA TYR A 89 -7.21 -1.85 -7.32
C TYR A 89 -8.04 -0.60 -7.64
N LEU A 90 -8.10 -0.28 -8.93
CA LEU A 90 -8.95 0.78 -9.47
C LEU A 90 -10.06 0.15 -10.30
N LEU A 91 -11.28 0.67 -10.15
CA LEU A 91 -12.45 0.27 -10.94
C LEU A 91 -12.78 1.44 -11.87
N SER A 92 -12.99 1.15 -13.16
CA SER A 92 -13.24 2.19 -14.18
C SER A 92 -14.58 2.89 -14.02
N GLU A 93 -15.58 2.22 -13.47
CA GLU A 93 -16.96 2.71 -13.41
C GLU A 93 -17.42 3.13 -12.01
N THR A 94 -16.77 2.64 -10.96
CA THR A 94 -17.19 2.88 -9.57
C THR A 94 -16.00 3.19 -8.68
N ARG A 95 -16.24 3.95 -7.60
CA ARG A 95 -15.20 4.19 -6.60
C ARG A 95 -14.95 2.91 -5.80
N ALA A 96 -13.72 2.44 -5.79
CA ALA A 96 -13.26 1.36 -4.92
C ALA A 96 -12.89 1.91 -3.52
N GLY A 97 -13.06 1.08 -2.50
CA GLY A 97 -12.64 1.38 -1.13
C GLY A 97 -13.66 2.13 -0.26
N PRO A 98 -13.26 2.46 0.98
CA PRO A 98 -14.12 3.15 1.94
C PRO A 98 -14.51 4.56 1.48
N ARG A 99 -15.67 5.03 1.95
CA ARG A 99 -16.23 6.36 1.60
C ARG A 99 -16.38 7.26 2.82
N ASN A 100 -16.40 6.66 4.01
CA ASN A 100 -16.67 7.29 5.28
C ASN A 100 -15.61 6.81 6.29
N PRO A 101 -15.35 7.56 7.36
CA PRO A 101 -14.55 7.08 8.47
C PRO A 101 -15.17 5.83 9.10
N ALA A 102 -14.38 5.11 9.90
CA ALA A 102 -14.92 4.03 10.72
C ALA A 102 -16.07 4.55 11.60
N PRO A 103 -17.16 3.79 11.77
CA PRO A 103 -18.27 4.22 12.59
C PRO A 103 -17.90 4.18 14.08
N LEU A 104 -18.55 5.04 14.86
CA LEU A 104 -18.53 4.92 16.32
C LEU A 104 -19.30 3.69 16.77
N LEU A 105 -19.02 3.23 17.99
CA LEU A 105 -19.83 2.20 18.64
C LEU A 105 -21.29 2.65 18.68
N GLY A 106 -22.19 1.84 18.15
CA GLY A 106 -23.63 2.11 18.14
C GLY A 106 -24.11 3.16 17.13
N GLN A 107 -23.23 3.77 16.33
CA GLN A 107 -23.58 4.93 15.47
C GLN A 107 -24.79 4.69 14.54
N HIS A 108 -24.96 3.47 14.05
CA HIS A 108 -26.04 3.12 13.12
C HIS A 108 -27.08 2.19 13.74
N THR A 109 -27.06 1.95 15.05
CA THR A 109 -27.98 1.04 15.73
C THR A 109 -29.43 1.42 15.44
N GLU A 110 -29.84 2.64 15.80
CA GLU A 110 -31.22 3.09 15.62
C GLU A 110 -31.66 3.04 14.15
N GLN A 111 -30.79 3.50 13.24
CA GLN A 111 -31.06 3.47 11.80
C GLN A 111 -31.33 2.05 11.30
N VAL A 112 -30.54 1.06 11.74
CA VAL A 112 -30.75 -0.35 11.33
C VAL A 112 -32.06 -0.89 11.87
N PHE A 113 -32.36 -0.66 13.15
CA PHE A 113 -33.62 -1.15 13.74
C PHE A 113 -34.85 -0.50 13.08
N ARG A 114 -34.81 0.81 12.83
CA ARG A 114 -35.90 1.54 12.19
C ARG A 114 -36.03 1.20 10.71
N ASP A 115 -34.97 1.41 9.92
CA ASP A 115 -35.06 1.42 8.46
C ASP A 115 -34.87 0.03 7.83
N VAL A 116 -34.14 -0.87 8.49
CA VAL A 116 -33.82 -2.20 7.96
C VAL A 116 -34.70 -3.27 8.60
N LEU A 117 -34.91 -3.21 9.92
CA LEU A 117 -35.71 -4.19 10.66
C LEU A 117 -37.19 -3.77 10.79
N GLY A 118 -37.53 -2.51 10.57
CA GLY A 118 -38.90 -2.01 10.57
C GLY A 118 -39.51 -1.81 11.96
N TYR A 119 -38.68 -1.62 13.00
CA TYR A 119 -39.14 -1.39 14.36
C TYR A 119 -39.87 -0.05 14.48
N SER A 120 -40.95 -0.02 15.24
CA SER A 120 -41.62 1.22 15.62
C SER A 120 -40.81 1.99 16.68
N GLU A 121 -41.17 3.26 16.90
CA GLU A 121 -40.55 4.07 17.96
C GLU A 121 -40.82 3.48 19.34
N GLU A 122 -41.96 2.84 19.54
CA GLU A 122 -42.32 2.17 20.80
C GLU A 122 -41.45 0.93 21.03
N GLU A 123 -41.24 0.08 20.02
CA GLU A 123 -40.40 -1.13 20.14
C GLU A 123 -38.93 -0.76 20.39
N LEU A 124 -38.44 0.31 19.76
CA LEU A 124 -37.11 0.86 20.02
C LEU A 124 -36.98 1.36 21.47
N ALA A 125 -37.99 2.07 21.98
CA ALA A 125 -37.98 2.55 23.35
C ALA A 125 -37.98 1.41 24.37
N GLU A 126 -38.69 0.31 24.11
CA GLU A 126 -38.65 -0.90 24.95
C GLU A 126 -37.26 -1.54 24.99
N LEU A 127 -36.58 -1.62 23.83
CA LEU A 127 -35.23 -2.15 23.76
C LEU A 127 -34.23 -1.30 24.55
N VAL A 128 -34.32 0.03 24.44
CA VAL A 128 -33.50 0.95 25.24
C VAL A 128 -33.82 0.80 26.73
N ALA A 129 -35.10 0.74 27.10
CA ALA A 129 -35.52 0.58 28.49
C ALA A 129 -35.06 -0.74 29.11
N SER A 130 -34.95 -1.81 28.31
CA SER A 130 -34.43 -3.11 28.74
C SER A 130 -32.89 -3.15 28.87
N GLY A 131 -32.19 -2.11 28.40
CA GLY A 131 -30.73 -2.08 28.32
C GLY A 131 -30.15 -2.95 27.19
N ALA A 132 -30.99 -3.42 26.27
CA ALA A 132 -30.54 -4.16 25.10
C ALA A 132 -29.90 -3.25 24.04
N LEU A 133 -30.30 -1.97 24.01
CA LEU A 133 -29.70 -0.91 23.20
C LEU A 133 -29.29 0.26 24.11
N GLU A 134 -28.23 0.98 23.70
CA GLU A 134 -27.73 2.21 24.34
C GLU A 134 -27.90 3.42 23.42
#